data_AF-A0A8J4M0C2-F1
#
_entry.id   AF-A0A8J4M0C2-F1
#
_cell.length_a   1.000
_cell.length_b   1.000
_cell.length_c   1.000
_cell.angle_alpha   90.00
_cell.angle_beta   90.00
_cell.angle_gamma   90.00
#
_symmetry.space_group_name_H-M   'P 1'
#
loop_
_entity.id
_entity.type
_entity.pdbx_description
1 polymer ?
#
loop_
_entity_poly.entity_id
_entity_poly.type
_entity_poly.pdbx_seq_one_letter_code
_entity_poly.pdbx_strand_id
1 'polypeptide(L)' 'MIEIESKLLNAILIKLSNHGLTYREKSVAVLWIQGCDYRTISKKLFISEHTTRTIIKNIYKKLEVNSKIVLLMKILAE' A
#
# COMPACT_ATOMS: atom_id res chain seq x y z
N MET A 1 3.52 -16.53 15.83
CA MET A 1 4.14 -15.96 14.60
C MET A 1 3.07 -15.50 13.61
N ILE A 2 2.06 -16.31 13.31
CA ILE A 2 0.93 -15.94 12.43
C ILE A 2 0.09 -14.76 12.98
N GLU A 3 -0.16 -14.73 14.28
CA GLU A 3 -1.08 -13.75 14.89
C GLU A 3 -0.54 -12.32 14.94
N ILE A 4 0.78 -12.15 15.05
CA ILE A 4 1.44 -10.84 15.06
C ILE A 4 1.34 -10.19 13.66
N GLU A 5 1.54 -10.97 12.61
CA GLU A 5 1.49 -10.52 11.22
C GLU A 5 0.06 -10.07 10.84
N SER A 6 -0.97 -10.80 11.28
CA SER A 6 -2.38 -10.41 11.12
C SER A 6 -2.73 -9.12 11.84
N LYS A 7 -2.21 -8.90 13.06
CA LYS A 7 -2.51 -7.69 13.85
C LYS A 7 -1.90 -6.44 13.23
N LEU A 8 -0.65 -6.53 12.74
CA LEU A 8 0.02 -5.44 12.03
C LEU A 8 -0.70 -5.11 10.71
N LEU A 9 -1.09 -6.13 9.94
CA LEU A 9 -1.80 -5.94 8.68
C LEU A 9 -3.14 -5.20 8.88
N ASN A 10 -3.90 -5.58 9.92
CA ASN A 10 -5.16 -4.92 10.25
C ASN A 10 -4.95 -3.44 10.63
N ALA A 11 -3.94 -3.13 11.45
CA ALA A 11 -3.62 -1.75 11.81
C ALA A 11 -3.29 -0.90 10.57
N ILE A 12 -2.51 -1.43 9.64
CA ILE A 12 -2.18 -0.76 8.37
C ILE A 12 -3.45 -0.51 7.54
N LEU A 13 -4.34 -1.50 7.43
CA LEU A 13 -5.59 -1.40 6.67
C LEU A 13 -6.54 -0.32 7.22
N ILE A 14 -6.63 -0.21 8.55
CA ILE A 14 -7.42 0.83 9.23
C ILE A 14 -6.85 2.21 8.88
N LYS A 15 -5.54 2.43 9.04
CA LYS A 15 -4.91 3.71 8.73
C LYS A 15 -5.05 4.11 7.27
N LEU A 16 -4.82 3.17 6.33
CA LEU A 16 -5.01 3.40 4.90
C LEU A 16 -6.47 3.79 4.55
N SER A 17 -7.44 3.35 5.35
CA SER A 17 -8.85 3.70 5.13
C SER A 17 -9.17 5.15 5.49
N ASN A 18 -8.38 5.78 6.37
CA ASN A 18 -8.58 7.18 6.77
C ASN A 18 -8.15 8.18 5.67
N HIS A 19 -7.40 7.74 4.67
CA HIS A 19 -6.85 8.61 3.62
C HIS A 19 -7.62 8.55 2.28
N GLY A 20 -8.88 8.10 2.27
CA GLY A 20 -9.71 8.10 1.05
C GLY A 20 -9.18 7.21 -0.09
N LEU A 21 -8.37 6.20 0.25
CA LEU A 21 -7.96 5.18 -0.72
C LEU A 21 -9.15 4.30 -1.10
N THR A 22 -9.27 4.03 -2.39
CA THR A 22 -10.17 3.01 -2.93
C THR A 22 -9.74 1.61 -2.48
N TYR A 23 -10.64 0.64 -2.56
CA TYR A 23 -10.30 -0.76 -2.28
C TYR A 23 -9.05 -1.22 -3.04
N ARG A 24 -8.95 -0.87 -4.32
CA ARG A 24 -7.84 -1.26 -5.18
C ARG A 24 -6.51 -0.64 -4.76
N GLU A 25 -6.53 0.65 -4.41
CA GLU A 25 -5.37 1.36 -3.91
C GLU A 25 -4.90 0.78 -2.57
N LYS A 26 -5.82 0.40 -1.66
CA LYS A 26 -5.44 -0.27 -0.40
C LYS A 26 -4.73 -1.59 -0.66
N SER A 27 -5.24 -2.43 -1.57
CA SER A 27 -4.59 -3.71 -1.90
C SER A 27 -3.16 -3.51 -2.42
N VAL A 28 -2.95 -2.50 -3.27
CA VAL A 28 -1.62 -2.15 -3.80
C VAL A 28 -0.73 -1.57 -2.70
N ALA A 29 -1.25 -0.66 -1.88
CA ALA A 29 -0.50 0.00 -0.80
C ALA A 29 0.01 -1.02 0.23
N VAL A 30 -0.82 -1.99 0.63
CA VAL A 30 -0.43 -3.07 1.56
C VAL A 30 0.77 -3.85 1.01
N LEU A 31 0.68 -4.36 -0.22
CA LEU A 31 1.77 -5.14 -0.81
C LEU A 31 3.03 -4.28 -1.03
N TRP A 32 2.84 -3.01 -1.39
CA TRP A 32 3.94 -2.07 -1.57
C TRP A 32 4.70 -1.84 -0.26
N ILE A 33 3.98 -1.58 0.83
CA ILE A 33 4.52 -1.41 2.20
C ILE A 33 5.24 -2.68 2.67
N GLN A 34 4.73 -3.86 2.33
CA GLN A 34 5.35 -5.16 2.61
C GLN A 34 6.66 -5.42 1.83
N GLY A 35 7.12 -4.49 0.99
CA GLY A 35 8.38 -4.67 0.26
C GLY A 35 8.23 -5.27 -1.13
N CYS A 36 7.01 -5.62 -1.58
CA CYS A 36 6.82 -6.17 -2.92
C CYS A 36 7.21 -5.15 -4.00
N ASP A 37 7.79 -5.64 -5.10
CA ASP A 37 8.09 -4.85 -6.28
C ASP A 37 6.87 -4.77 -7.24
N TYR A 38 6.97 -3.93 -8.28
CA TYR A 38 5.87 -3.72 -9.23
C TYR A 38 5.41 -5.03 -9.90
N ARG A 39 6.35 -5.93 -10.20
CA ARG A 39 6.09 -7.22 -10.84
C ARG A 39 5.38 -8.20 -9.90
N THR A 40 5.76 -8.25 -8.64
CA THR A 40 5.12 -9.12 -7.65
C THR A 40 3.70 -8.65 -7.39
N ILE A 41 3.51 -7.33 -7.24
CA ILE A 41 2.19 -6.74 -7.03
C ILE A 41 1.28 -6.98 -8.24
N SER A 42 1.81 -6.78 -9.45
CA SER A 42 1.05 -6.97 -10.69
C SER A 42 0.54 -8.42 -10.81
N LYS A 43 1.41 -9.39 -10.53
CA LYS A 43 1.05 -10.82 -10.50
C LYS A 43 0.03 -11.15 -9.41
N LYS A 44 0.30 -10.76 -8.15
CA LYS A 44 -0.58 -11.05 -7.00
C LYS A 44 -1.98 -10.49 -7.18
N LEU A 45 -2.09 -9.36 -7.86
CA LEU A 45 -3.34 -8.63 -8.02
C LEU A 45 -3.93 -8.75 -9.43
N PHE A 46 -3.37 -9.59 -10.30
CA PHE A 46 -3.85 -9.82 -11.66
C PHE A 46 -4.06 -8.53 -12.48
N ILE A 47 -3.10 -7.62 -12.42
CA ILE A 47 -3.06 -6.36 -13.21
C ILE A 47 -1.71 -6.19 -13.90
N SER A 48 -1.60 -5.23 -14.82
CA SER A 48 -0.31 -4.94 -15.47
C SER A 48 0.67 -4.21 -14.54
N GLU A 49 1.98 -4.32 -14.81
CA GLU A 49 3.00 -3.51 -14.12
C GLU A 49 2.75 -2.01 -14.34
N HIS A 50 2.27 -1.61 -15.52
CA HIS A 50 1.90 -0.23 -15.82
C HIS A 50 0.76 0.26 -14.91
N THR A 51 -0.32 -0.51 -14.81
CA THR A 51 -1.44 -0.23 -13.90
C THR A 51 -0.97 -0.13 -12.45
N THR A 52 -0.06 -1.02 -12.04
CA THR A 52 0.51 -1.00 -10.67
C THR A 52 1.25 0.32 -10.39
N ARG A 53 2.09 0.78 -11.33
CA ARG A 53 2.81 2.07 -11.20
C ARG A 53 1.84 3.24 -11.13
N THR A 54 0.80 3.26 -11.96
CA THR A 54 -0.22 4.31 -11.96
C THR A 54 -0.98 4.34 -10.63
N ILE A 55 -1.36 3.18 -10.08
CA ILE A 55 -2.02 3.11 -8.77
C ILE A 55 -1.09 3.61 -7.66
N ILE A 56 0.20 3.23 -7.66
CA ILE A 56 1.17 3.75 -6.67
C ILE A 56 1.32 5.27 -6.77
N LYS A 57 1.35 5.83 -7.97
CA LYS A 57 1.36 7.29 -8.18
C LYS A 57 0.10 7.95 -7.61
N ASN A 58 -1.07 7.33 -7.79
CA ASN A 58 -2.32 7.85 -7.24
C ASN A 58 -2.35 7.78 -5.71
N ILE A 59 -1.86 6.68 -5.12
CA ILE A 59 -1.67 6.54 -3.67
C ILE A 59 -0.77 7.67 -3.15
N TYR A 60 0.38 7.89 -3.79
CA TYR A 60 1.29 8.97 -3.42
C TYR A 60 0.64 10.34 -3.48
N LYS A 61 -0.14 10.62 -4.52
CA LYS A 61 -0.91 11.86 -4.63
C LYS A 61 -1.96 12.01 -3.52
N LYS A 62 -2.70 10.95 -3.21
CA LYS A 62 -3.76 10.98 -2.19
C LYS A 62 -3.22 11.12 -0.76
N LEU A 63 -2.04 10.55 -0.49
CA LEU A 63 -1.40 10.64 0.82
C LEU A 63 -0.41 11.81 0.93
N GLU A 64 -0.23 12.58 -0.16
CA GLU A 64 0.69 13.71 -0.24
C GLU A 64 2.14 13.31 0.11
N VAL A 65 2.55 12.15 -0.42
CA VAL A 65 3.90 11.60 -0.23
C VAL A 65 4.58 11.43 -1.58
N ASN A 66 5.91 11.39 -1.59
CA ASN A 66 6.71 11.29 -2.81
C ASN A 66 7.60 10.04 -2.88
N SER A 67 7.65 9.24 -1.81
CA SER A 67 8.51 8.06 -1.74
C SER A 67 7.88 6.95 -0.90
N LYS A 68 8.40 5.74 -1.10
CA LYS A 68 7.99 4.56 -0.33
C LYS A 68 8.29 4.72 1.16
N ILE A 69 9.42 5.34 1.49
CA ILE A 69 9.84 5.57 2.86
C ILE A 69 8.91 6.58 3.54
N VAL A 70 8.60 7.70 2.88
CA VAL A 70 7.68 8.70 3.46
C VAL A 70 6.27 8.12 3.62
N LEU A 71 5.80 7.31 2.66
CA LEU A 71 4.56 6.55 2.81
C LEU A 71 4.59 5.65 4.06
N LEU A 72 5.66 4.87 4.24
CA LEU A 72 5.84 4.00 5.40
C LEU A 72 5.82 4.80 6.70
N MET A 73 6.58 5.89 6.76
CA MET A 73 6.63 6.77 7.94
C MET A 73 5.26 7.35 8.26
N LYS A 74 4.52 7.84 7.27
CA LYS A 74 3.17 8.39 7.49
C LYS A 74 2.20 7.34 8.06
N ILE A 75 2.21 6.13 7.51
CA ILE A 75 1.36 5.04 7.97
C ILE A 75 1.81 4.47 9.33
N LEU A 76 3.08 4.58 9.71
CA LEU A 76 3.58 4.04 10.97
C LEU A 76 3.56 5.05 12.13
N ALA A 77 3.74 6.35 11.84
CA ALA A 77 3.88 7.40 12.84
C ALA A 77 2.57 8.01 13.34
N GLU A 78 1.49 7.91 12.56
CA GLU A 78 0.11 8.23 12.98
C GLU A 78 -0.53 7.08 13.76
#